data_AF-A0A6N7ZL16-F1
#
_entry.id   AF-A0A6N7ZL16-F1
#
_cell.length_a   1.000
_cell.length_b   1.000
_cell.length_c   1.000
_cell.angle_alpha   90.00
_cell.angle_beta   90.00
_cell.angle_gamma   90.00
#
_symmetry.space_group_name_H-M   'P 1'
#
loop_
_entity.id
_entity.type
_entity.pdbx_description
1 polymer ?
#
loop_
_entity_poly.entity_id
_entity_poly.type
_entity_poly.pdbx_seq_one_letter_code
_entity_poly.pdbx_strand_id
1 'polypeptide(L)'
;MGRRHRARADDAHAPRPAVARRPPDARARDRRARPAHAALARGARRARWALPPRRLAPPARGAARRRRTVVRGAHRPGPHVRQGHGGIRDRARASDRDRRRAGLRAVPHRAPAGAPVRRPRRRAAGADGPDVRPSPDVRVLGSGLGVLHGRRREVPLVSAPTTARAVTFLRGRSDAALHWVADARRATYGTALVRIAFGAGAVVFLLANAADRDYLWGRAARWAAPLADDGGFSGPFALYSGGLDGTTLTLAYAALLVTAVLFTLGWHTRWVAPLLLVQWVSLLESNPLVGDQSDNIFRILLLYLCFADLSGRWSLDARRRRRLVARYGAPRPLGRLGTAGLNATLDQLGTLVHNLAVVTACAQICLVYVASGLYKAQGARWQDGTAIYYPMQLSHYRPWPALNDLLAQSTVMVALATWFSVLVQLLFPVLLLWRWTRVAAIGGVLAMHAGIAVVMGLPFFSLFMMAGDCLFVRDATFARGEAWVRSRLRRGDASGTADDAPPAPFRARRPQGAVARR
;
A
#
# COMPACT_ATOMS: atom_id res chain seq x y z
N MET A 1 -67.04 0.44 51.92
CA MET A 1 -67.23 0.78 50.49
C MET A 1 -66.83 -0.42 49.62
N GLY A 2 -67.22 -0.45 48.34
CA GLY A 2 -66.95 -1.59 47.43
C GLY A 2 -65.49 -1.67 46.94
N ARG A 3 -65.10 -2.69 46.16
CA ARG A 3 -65.91 -3.70 45.43
C ARG A 3 -65.44 -5.15 45.68
N ARG A 4 -66.32 -6.12 45.45
CA ARG A 4 -66.04 -7.55 45.26
C ARG A 4 -66.15 -7.90 43.76
N HIS A 5 -65.52 -9.00 43.35
CA HIS A 5 -66.05 -10.13 42.53
C HIS A 5 -64.83 -10.93 42.03
N ARG A 6 -64.50 -12.08 42.64
CA ARG A 6 -65.08 -13.44 42.47
C ARG A 6 -64.64 -14.11 41.16
N ALA A 7 -64.12 -15.33 41.28
CA ALA A 7 -63.64 -16.18 40.18
C ALA A 7 -64.47 -17.47 40.06
N ARG A 8 -64.45 -18.04 38.83
CA ARG A 8 -64.50 -19.46 38.41
C ARG A 8 -64.04 -19.44 36.94
N ALA A 9 -63.08 -20.27 36.52
CA ALA A 9 -63.23 -21.68 36.11
C ALA A 9 -64.19 -21.77 34.89
N ASP A 10 -63.80 -22.36 33.75
CA ASP A 10 -63.47 -23.78 33.61
C ASP A 10 -62.48 -24.12 32.45
N ASP A 11 -61.96 -25.35 32.52
CA ASP A 11 -61.43 -26.27 31.49
C ASP A 11 -60.39 -25.90 30.42
N ALA A 12 -59.45 -26.84 30.24
CA ALA A 12 -58.42 -26.84 29.22
C ALA A 12 -58.83 -27.66 27.98
N HIS A 13 -58.32 -27.28 26.80
CA HIS A 13 -58.33 -28.12 25.60
C HIS A 13 -57.03 -27.98 24.81
N ALA A 14 -56.48 -29.10 24.36
CA ALA A 14 -55.22 -29.14 23.61
C ALA A 14 -55.40 -28.78 22.12
N PRO A 15 -54.40 -28.16 21.47
CA PRO A 15 -54.49 -27.81 20.05
C PRO A 15 -54.48 -29.06 19.15
N ARG A 16 -55.51 -29.18 18.30
CA ARG A 16 -55.58 -30.20 17.23
C ARG A 16 -54.72 -29.79 16.01
N PRO A 17 -54.21 -30.75 15.21
CA PRO A 17 -53.24 -30.47 14.16
C PRO A 17 -53.83 -29.69 12.97
N ALA A 18 -53.01 -28.82 12.36
CA ALA A 18 -53.39 -28.07 11.17
C ALA A 18 -53.33 -28.96 9.91
N VAL A 19 -54.44 -29.02 9.18
CA VAL A 19 -54.55 -29.77 7.92
C VAL A 19 -53.83 -29.04 6.78
N ALA A 20 -52.98 -29.74 6.04
CA ALA A 20 -52.23 -29.18 4.92
C ALA A 20 -53.16 -28.75 3.77
N ARG A 21 -53.05 -27.49 3.34
CA ARG A 21 -53.74 -26.96 2.15
C ARG A 21 -52.81 -27.01 0.94
N ARG A 22 -53.26 -27.61 -0.16
CA ARG A 22 -52.58 -27.54 -1.47
C ARG A 22 -52.66 -26.11 -2.04
N PRO A 23 -51.65 -25.62 -2.77
CA PRO A 23 -51.77 -24.42 -3.59
C PRO A 23 -52.64 -24.71 -4.84
N PRO A 24 -53.37 -23.71 -5.38
CA PRO A 24 -54.18 -23.85 -6.61
C PRO A 24 -53.34 -23.75 -7.91
N ASP A 25 -53.92 -24.22 -9.01
CA ASP A 25 -53.22 -24.51 -10.27
C ASP A 25 -52.66 -23.31 -11.07
N ALA A 26 -51.58 -23.58 -11.79
CA ALA A 26 -50.90 -22.63 -12.66
C ALA A 26 -51.64 -22.41 -14.00
N ARG A 27 -52.55 -21.41 -14.06
CA ARG A 27 -53.18 -20.94 -15.33
C ARG A 27 -53.35 -19.41 -15.44
N ALA A 28 -52.25 -18.65 -15.40
CA ALA A 28 -52.21 -17.31 -16.01
C ALA A 28 -50.78 -16.83 -16.32
N ARG A 29 -50.59 -16.16 -17.47
CA ARG A 29 -49.36 -15.45 -17.92
C ARG A 29 -48.20 -16.28 -18.51
N ASP A 30 -48.50 -17.21 -19.42
CA ASP A 30 -47.59 -17.47 -20.55
C ASP A 30 -48.24 -17.04 -21.87
N ARG A 31 -47.85 -15.86 -22.35
CA ARG A 31 -48.17 -15.31 -23.69
C ARG A 31 -47.17 -14.20 -24.08
N ARG A 32 -46.02 -14.57 -24.69
CA ARG A 32 -45.39 -13.90 -25.87
C ARG A 32 -43.91 -14.30 -26.05
N ALA A 33 -43.65 -15.40 -26.76
CA ALA A 33 -42.65 -15.52 -27.83
C ALA A 33 -42.62 -16.97 -28.35
N ARG A 34 -42.86 -17.17 -29.65
CA ARG A 34 -42.54 -18.44 -30.35
C ARG A 34 -41.29 -18.22 -31.21
N PRO A 35 -40.43 -19.25 -31.40
CA PRO A 35 -39.26 -19.15 -32.25
C PRO A 35 -39.65 -19.16 -33.74
N ALA A 36 -38.77 -18.62 -34.59
CA ALA A 36 -38.84 -18.75 -36.04
C ALA A 36 -37.45 -19.13 -36.59
N HIS A 37 -37.35 -20.31 -37.20
CA HIS A 37 -36.17 -20.78 -37.92
C HIS A 37 -36.64 -21.35 -39.27
N ALA A 38 -35.92 -21.00 -40.34
CA ALA A 38 -36.22 -21.33 -41.74
C ALA A 38 -37.55 -20.72 -42.27
N ALA A 39 -37.62 -20.16 -43.48
CA ALA A 39 -36.64 -20.08 -44.56
C ALA A 39 -36.83 -18.80 -45.40
N LEU A 40 -35.74 -18.32 -46.01
CA LEU A 40 -35.77 -17.74 -47.36
C LEU A 40 -34.35 -17.66 -47.93
N ALA A 41 -34.11 -18.31 -49.06
CA ALA A 41 -32.83 -18.30 -49.75
C ALA A 41 -32.95 -17.60 -51.11
N ARG A 42 -32.15 -16.53 -51.30
CA ARG A 42 -31.61 -16.00 -52.58
C ARG A 42 -31.01 -14.60 -52.34
N GLY A 43 -29.78 -14.34 -52.80
CA GLY A 43 -29.13 -13.02 -52.65
C GLY A 43 -27.60 -13.09 -52.64
N ALA A 44 -26.96 -13.32 -53.79
CA ALA A 44 -25.51 -13.53 -53.88
C ALA A 44 -24.74 -12.30 -54.38
N ARG A 45 -23.65 -11.94 -53.68
CA ARG A 45 -22.37 -11.36 -54.16
C ARG A 45 -21.41 -11.28 -52.97
N ARG A 46 -20.40 -12.15 -52.87
CA ARG A 46 -19.05 -12.03 -53.47
C ARG A 46 -18.23 -10.84 -52.95
N ALA A 47 -17.46 -11.08 -51.89
CA ALA A 47 -16.15 -10.48 -51.69
C ALA A 47 -15.22 -11.55 -51.10
N ARG A 48 -14.15 -11.91 -51.81
CA ARG A 48 -13.08 -12.79 -51.32
C ARG A 48 -11.76 -12.04 -51.45
N TRP A 49 -10.96 -12.02 -50.39
CA TRP A 49 -9.52 -11.77 -50.47
C TRP A 49 -8.78 -12.86 -49.69
N ALA A 50 -7.63 -13.29 -50.20
CA ALA A 50 -7.05 -14.59 -49.86
C ALA A 50 -5.96 -14.50 -48.79
N LEU A 51 -5.84 -15.56 -47.99
CA LEU A 51 -4.63 -15.87 -47.24
C LEU A 51 -3.63 -16.62 -48.16
N PRO A 52 -2.34 -16.27 -48.17
CA PRO A 52 -1.34 -16.99 -48.98
C PRO A 52 -0.97 -18.34 -48.34
N PRO A 53 -0.62 -19.36 -49.14
CA PRO A 53 -0.37 -20.71 -48.65
C PRO A 53 1.03 -20.88 -48.03
N ARG A 54 1.11 -21.60 -46.91
CA ARG A 54 2.38 -22.15 -46.41
C ARG A 54 2.72 -23.42 -47.18
N ARG A 55 3.87 -23.43 -47.89
CA ARG A 55 4.41 -24.64 -48.54
C ARG A 55 5.07 -25.55 -47.50
N LEU A 56 4.91 -26.87 -47.66
CA LEU A 56 5.64 -27.93 -46.97
C LEU A 56 6.62 -28.58 -47.95
N ALA A 57 7.87 -28.77 -47.52
CA ALA A 57 8.95 -29.46 -48.25
C ALA A 57 10.05 -29.88 -47.22
N PRO A 58 10.97 -30.82 -47.51
CA PRO A 58 11.28 -31.92 -46.59
C PRO A 58 12.69 -31.87 -45.93
N PRO A 59 13.03 -32.82 -45.02
CA PRO A 59 14.24 -32.72 -44.20
C PRO A 59 15.53 -33.24 -44.89
N ALA A 60 16.68 -32.70 -44.46
CA ALA A 60 18.01 -33.16 -44.84
C ALA A 60 18.73 -33.85 -43.66
N ARG A 61 19.61 -34.82 -43.97
CA ARG A 61 20.31 -35.68 -42.99
C ARG A 61 21.64 -35.05 -42.53
N GLY A 62 22.07 -35.40 -41.32
CA GLY A 62 23.23 -34.79 -40.67
C GLY A 62 24.61 -35.29 -41.13
N ALA A 63 25.65 -34.66 -40.58
CA ALA A 63 27.03 -35.12 -40.65
C ALA A 63 27.67 -35.03 -39.26
N ALA A 64 28.52 -36.00 -38.92
CA ALA A 64 29.28 -36.06 -37.66
C ALA A 64 30.79 -35.86 -37.91
N ARG A 65 31.58 -35.85 -36.82
CA ARG A 65 33.05 -35.63 -36.70
C ARG A 65 33.43 -34.18 -36.29
N ARG A 66 34.49 -33.94 -35.48
CA ARG A 66 35.39 -34.88 -34.79
C ARG A 66 35.98 -34.34 -33.47
N ARG A 67 36.35 -35.30 -32.61
CA ARG A 67 37.02 -35.22 -31.30
C ARG A 67 38.28 -34.34 -31.23
N ARG A 68 38.46 -33.68 -30.08
CA ARG A 68 39.58 -33.81 -29.10
C ARG A 68 39.18 -32.97 -27.86
N THR A 69 39.58 -33.25 -26.61
CA THR A 69 40.68 -34.06 -26.06
C THR A 69 40.23 -35.19 -25.10
N VAL A 70 41.19 -35.95 -24.58
CA VAL A 70 41.07 -37.01 -23.55
C VAL A 70 41.93 -36.57 -22.35
N VAL A 71 41.53 -36.83 -21.09
CA VAL A 71 42.15 -37.77 -20.10
C VAL A 71 41.39 -37.50 -18.77
N ARG A 72 40.65 -38.45 -18.17
CA ARG A 72 41.05 -39.44 -17.13
C ARG A 72 41.73 -38.81 -15.89
N GLY A 73 41.41 -39.11 -14.63
CA GLY A 73 40.37 -39.94 -14.00
C GLY A 73 40.04 -39.37 -12.60
N ALA A 74 38.85 -39.57 -12.02
CA ALA A 74 38.41 -40.80 -11.34
C ALA A 74 39.24 -41.17 -10.09
N HIS A 75 38.79 -40.77 -8.90
CA HIS A 75 38.23 -41.70 -7.89
C HIS A 75 37.63 -40.97 -6.68
N ARG A 76 36.51 -41.50 -6.15
CA ARG A 76 36.15 -41.44 -4.72
C ARG A 76 36.43 -42.83 -4.13
N PRO A 77 36.70 -42.93 -2.82
CA PRO A 77 35.64 -43.41 -1.94
C PRO A 77 35.50 -42.61 -0.63
N GLY A 78 34.42 -42.89 0.11
CA GLY A 78 34.36 -42.83 1.57
C GLY A 78 33.83 -44.20 2.07
N PRO A 79 33.33 -44.34 3.32
CA PRO A 79 33.24 -43.39 4.42
C PRO A 79 34.16 -43.80 5.60
N HIS A 80 34.00 -43.20 6.79
CA HIS A 80 33.95 -43.93 8.08
C HIS A 80 33.51 -43.00 9.24
N VAL A 81 33.22 -43.59 10.42
CA VAL A 81 32.56 -42.94 11.58
C VAL A 81 33.26 -43.30 12.89
N ARG A 82 33.59 -42.28 13.71
CA ARG A 82 33.71 -42.25 15.20
C ARG A 82 34.19 -40.83 15.58
N GLN A 83 33.65 -40.10 16.57
CA GLN A 83 33.51 -40.34 18.02
C GLN A 83 34.85 -40.63 18.74
N GLY A 84 35.29 -39.74 19.63
CA GLY A 84 36.47 -39.93 20.48
C GLY A 84 36.86 -38.68 21.29
N HIS A 85 36.83 -38.79 22.62
CA HIS A 85 36.98 -37.74 23.64
C HIS A 85 38.30 -36.94 23.68
N GLY A 86 38.27 -35.78 24.37
CA GLY A 86 38.99 -35.67 25.67
C GLY A 86 40.05 -34.57 25.86
N GLY A 87 40.11 -34.00 27.08
CA GLY A 87 41.21 -33.15 27.62
C GLY A 87 41.20 -31.69 27.11
N ILE A 88 41.04 -30.61 27.89
CA ILE A 88 41.47 -30.22 29.25
C ILE A 88 42.98 -29.93 29.37
N ARG A 89 43.33 -28.62 29.37
CA ARG A 89 44.37 -27.90 30.15
C ARG A 89 44.44 -26.45 29.63
N ASP A 90 44.10 -25.41 30.38
CA ASP A 90 44.78 -24.83 31.56
C ASP A 90 45.95 -23.87 31.25
N ARG A 91 45.67 -22.56 31.40
CA ARG A 91 46.53 -21.41 31.79
C ARG A 91 45.78 -20.11 31.41
N ALA A 92 45.32 -19.21 32.28
CA ALA A 92 45.67 -18.80 33.66
C ALA A 92 46.85 -17.82 33.80
N ARG A 93 46.55 -16.52 33.60
CA ARG A 93 47.09 -15.27 34.21
C ARG A 93 46.29 -14.09 33.57
N ALA A 94 45.69 -13.13 34.27
CA ALA A 94 46.15 -12.22 35.34
C ALA A 94 47.23 -11.23 34.82
N SER A 95 47.24 -9.92 35.09
CA SER A 95 46.53 -9.07 36.09
C SER A 95 46.63 -7.57 35.66
N ASP A 96 45.60 -6.71 35.70
CA ASP A 96 45.12 -5.88 36.84
C ASP A 96 45.39 -4.34 36.65
N ARG A 97 44.89 -3.49 37.57
CA ARG A 97 44.77 -2.00 37.64
C ARG A 97 43.47 -1.47 37.05
N ASP A 98 42.35 -1.34 37.78
CA ASP A 98 42.04 -0.80 39.15
C ASP A 98 42.08 0.73 39.29
N ARG A 99 40.88 1.35 39.29
CA ARG A 99 40.30 2.19 40.38
C ARG A 99 38.90 2.67 39.96
N ARG A 100 37.79 2.32 40.65
CA ARG A 100 37.27 2.80 41.97
C ARG A 100 36.78 4.27 41.92
N ARG A 101 35.66 4.68 42.54
CA ARG A 101 34.51 4.02 43.25
C ARG A 101 33.32 5.02 43.19
N ALA A 102 32.08 4.59 42.93
CA ALA A 102 31.02 4.27 43.91
C ALA A 102 30.70 5.34 44.98
N GLY A 103 29.44 5.82 45.06
CA GLY A 103 28.96 6.70 46.14
C GLY A 103 27.54 7.31 45.92
N LEU A 104 26.53 6.80 46.63
CA LEU A 104 25.12 7.25 46.60
C LEU A 104 24.86 8.51 47.45
N ARG A 105 23.96 9.42 47.01
CA ARG A 105 22.83 10.04 47.76
C ARG A 105 22.09 11.12 46.94
N ALA A 106 21.04 11.75 47.49
CA ALA A 106 20.01 12.48 46.73
C ALA A 106 19.48 13.76 47.44
N VAL A 107 19.00 14.75 46.64
CA VAL A 107 17.75 15.55 46.79
C VAL A 107 17.53 16.41 48.07
N PRO A 108 16.98 17.66 48.02
CA PRO A 108 16.84 18.68 46.96
C PRO A 108 17.06 20.17 47.44
N HIS A 109 16.41 21.14 46.75
CA HIS A 109 16.32 22.62 46.93
C HIS A 109 17.31 23.47 46.10
N ARG A 110 16.99 24.70 45.66
CA ARG A 110 15.85 25.61 45.98
C ARG A 110 15.46 26.44 44.73
N ALA A 111 14.25 27.01 44.69
CA ALA A 111 13.87 28.05 43.71
C ALA A 111 14.40 29.45 44.10
N PRO A 112 14.29 30.45 43.21
CA PRO A 112 13.28 31.49 43.50
C PRO A 112 12.49 31.97 42.27
N ALA A 113 11.37 32.65 42.54
CA ALA A 113 10.63 33.47 41.57
C ALA A 113 10.91 34.97 41.85
N GLY A 114 10.77 35.84 40.84
CA GLY A 114 10.97 37.28 41.03
C GLY A 114 10.71 38.15 39.80
N ALA A 115 9.64 38.95 39.87
CA ALA A 115 9.30 40.07 38.98
C ALA A 115 8.41 41.05 39.79
N PRO A 116 8.08 42.27 39.32
CA PRO A 116 8.64 43.06 38.22
C PRO A 116 9.16 44.45 38.68
N VAL A 117 9.91 45.19 37.84
CA VAL A 117 10.23 46.61 38.10
C VAL A 117 10.11 47.48 36.83
N ARG A 118 9.35 48.58 36.92
CA ARG A 118 9.29 49.67 35.92
C ARG A 118 10.48 50.62 36.07
N ARG A 119 10.97 51.22 34.97
CA ARG A 119 11.65 52.54 35.00
C ARG A 119 11.14 53.46 33.86
N PRO A 120 11.28 54.81 33.98
CA PRO A 120 10.29 55.73 33.43
C PRO A 120 10.76 56.60 32.25
N ARG A 121 9.82 57.39 31.71
CA ARG A 121 10.01 58.45 30.71
C ARG A 121 10.98 59.55 31.18
N ARG A 122 11.58 60.27 30.22
CA ARG A 122 12.02 61.68 30.36
C ARG A 122 11.19 62.59 29.43
N ARG A 123 11.14 63.88 29.77
CA ARG A 123 10.46 64.99 29.06
C ARG A 123 11.33 66.25 29.17
N ALA A 124 11.23 67.13 28.16
CA ALA A 124 11.43 68.58 28.20
C ALA A 124 10.35 69.17 27.26
N ALA A 125 9.63 70.28 27.49
CA ALA A 125 9.91 71.60 28.09
C ALA A 125 10.64 72.55 27.10
N GLY A 126 10.28 73.83 26.91
CA GLY A 126 9.17 74.66 27.47
C GLY A 126 8.07 75.03 26.43
N ALA A 127 6.99 75.76 26.78
CA ALA A 127 6.88 77.21 27.10
C ALA A 127 6.44 78.02 25.85
N ASP A 128 5.45 78.93 25.82
CA ASP A 128 4.36 79.32 26.76
C ASP A 128 3.05 79.49 25.92
N GLY A 129 2.00 80.30 26.16
CA GLY A 129 1.58 81.30 27.18
C GLY A 129 0.14 81.82 26.83
N PRO A 130 -0.68 82.40 27.75
CA PRO A 130 -2.14 82.32 27.58
C PRO A 130 -3.00 83.62 27.62
N ASP A 131 -4.25 83.44 27.14
CA ASP A 131 -5.54 83.98 27.65
C ASP A 131 -6.18 85.30 27.11
N VAL A 132 -7.48 85.43 27.44
CA VAL A 132 -8.43 86.58 27.34
C VAL A 132 -9.28 86.72 26.05
N ARG A 133 -10.48 87.31 26.23
CA ARG A 133 -11.66 87.46 25.32
C ARG A 133 -11.87 88.97 24.97
N PRO A 134 -12.99 89.46 24.37
CA PRO A 134 -14.10 88.85 23.61
C PRO A 134 -14.42 89.60 22.26
N SER A 135 -15.57 89.30 21.64
CA SER A 135 -16.27 90.11 20.62
C SER A 135 -16.90 91.40 21.21
N PRO A 136 -17.52 92.37 20.46
CA PRO A 136 -17.91 92.35 19.03
C PRO A 136 -17.64 93.63 18.21
N ASP A 137 -17.93 93.59 16.90
CA ASP A 137 -18.65 94.60 16.07
C ASP A 137 -18.42 94.32 14.56
N VAL A 138 -19.11 94.90 13.56
CA VAL A 138 -20.54 95.07 13.22
C VAL A 138 -20.57 95.73 11.82
N ARG A 139 -20.96 94.98 10.78
CA ARG A 139 -21.39 95.46 9.42
C ARG A 139 -20.31 96.28 8.64
N VAL A 140 -20.42 96.72 7.37
CA VAL A 140 -21.40 96.66 6.25
C VAL A 140 -20.56 96.79 4.94
N LEU A 141 -20.88 96.41 3.68
CA LEU A 141 -21.97 95.74 2.96
C LEU A 141 -21.34 95.06 1.70
N GLY A 142 -22.00 94.09 1.05
CA GLY A 142 -21.55 93.58 -0.27
C GLY A 142 -22.42 92.42 -0.82
N SER A 143 -23.39 92.72 -1.67
CA SER A 143 -24.39 91.75 -2.18
C SER A 143 -23.94 90.98 -3.44
N GLY A 144 -24.19 89.66 -3.47
CA GLY A 144 -24.08 88.86 -4.70
C GLY A 144 -24.33 87.36 -4.47
N LEU A 145 -25.46 86.83 -4.97
CA LEU A 145 -25.82 85.40 -4.87
C LEU A 145 -25.14 84.57 -5.97
N GLY A 146 -24.54 83.44 -5.60
CA GLY A 146 -23.84 82.52 -6.53
C GLY A 146 -23.88 81.06 -6.06
N VAL A 147 -24.84 80.30 -6.59
CA VAL A 147 -25.09 78.85 -6.51
C VAL A 147 -24.04 77.96 -5.79
N LEU A 148 -24.48 77.26 -4.75
CA LEU A 148 -23.68 76.31 -3.96
C LEU A 148 -23.14 75.12 -4.79
N HIS A 149 -21.82 75.03 -4.96
CA HIS A 149 -21.16 73.81 -5.42
C HIS A 149 -20.96 72.81 -4.27
N GLY A 150 -21.60 71.65 -4.36
CA GLY A 150 -21.52 70.59 -3.33
C GLY A 150 -20.14 69.94 -3.23
N ARG A 151 -19.38 70.26 -2.18
CA ARG A 151 -18.11 69.58 -1.85
C ARG A 151 -18.36 68.08 -1.60
N ARG A 152 -17.90 67.22 -2.50
CA ARG A 152 -17.80 65.78 -2.25
C ARG A 152 -16.85 65.54 -1.07
N ARG A 153 -17.34 64.90 0.00
CA ARG A 153 -16.47 64.27 1.00
C ARG A 153 -15.91 63.00 0.38
N GLU A 154 -14.58 62.88 0.29
CA GLU A 154 -13.94 61.61 -0.03
C GLU A 154 -14.12 60.65 1.15
N VAL A 155 -14.86 59.57 0.92
CA VAL A 155 -14.98 58.47 1.88
C VAL A 155 -13.85 57.49 1.60
N PRO A 156 -12.98 57.16 2.58
CA PRO A 156 -11.93 56.17 2.37
C PRO A 156 -12.51 54.81 1.96
N LEU A 157 -12.12 54.31 0.78
CA LEU A 157 -12.57 53.03 0.22
C LEU A 157 -11.93 51.84 0.95
N VAL A 158 -12.43 51.55 2.14
CA VAL A 158 -12.05 50.39 2.95
C VAL A 158 -12.64 49.10 2.34
N SER A 159 -11.91 47.99 2.46
CA SER A 159 -12.36 46.59 2.23
C SER A 159 -12.40 46.01 0.79
N ALA A 160 -11.43 46.33 -0.07
CA ALA A 160 -11.09 45.51 -1.24
C ALA A 160 -9.96 44.43 -1.12
N PRO A 161 -9.14 44.29 -0.04
CA PRO A 161 -7.94 43.45 -0.08
C PRO A 161 -8.18 41.95 0.21
N THR A 162 -9.34 41.56 0.73
CA THR A 162 -9.61 40.19 1.20
C THR A 162 -9.86 39.20 0.06
N THR A 163 -10.70 39.56 -0.91
CA THR A 163 -11.00 38.73 -2.09
C THR A 163 -9.78 38.51 -2.97
N ALA A 164 -9.01 39.57 -3.27
CA ALA A 164 -7.77 39.48 -4.04
C ALA A 164 -6.71 38.60 -3.36
N ARG A 165 -6.57 38.68 -2.02
CA ARG A 165 -5.69 37.79 -1.25
C ARG A 165 -6.20 36.35 -1.22
N ALA A 166 -7.51 36.12 -1.12
CA ALA A 166 -8.08 34.78 -1.19
C ALA A 166 -7.85 34.13 -2.57
N VAL A 167 -8.09 34.86 -3.67
CA VAL A 167 -7.87 34.37 -5.04
C VAL A 167 -6.40 34.06 -5.30
N THR A 168 -5.46 34.93 -4.90
CA THR A 168 -4.02 34.68 -5.08
C THR A 168 -3.52 33.52 -4.21
N PHE A 169 -4.02 33.37 -2.98
CA PHE A 169 -3.74 32.24 -2.10
C PHE A 169 -4.29 30.90 -2.64
N LEU A 170 -5.50 30.90 -3.19
CA LEU A 170 -6.11 29.73 -3.83
C LEU A 170 -5.34 29.36 -5.11
N ARG A 171 -4.97 30.34 -5.94
CA ARG A 171 -4.18 30.13 -7.16
C ARG A 171 -2.78 29.58 -6.84
N GLY A 172 -2.06 30.17 -5.90
CA GLY A 172 -0.78 29.63 -5.42
C GLY A 172 -0.89 28.20 -4.87
N ARG A 173 -2.05 27.81 -4.32
CA ARG A 173 -2.35 26.42 -3.93
C ARG A 173 -2.70 25.51 -5.11
N SER A 174 -3.48 25.97 -6.09
CA SER A 174 -3.76 25.17 -7.30
C SER A 174 -2.48 24.90 -8.09
N ASP A 175 -1.62 25.92 -8.23
CA ASP A 175 -0.40 25.83 -9.00
C ASP A 175 0.60 24.89 -8.29
N ALA A 176 0.75 25.02 -6.97
CA ALA A 176 1.55 24.08 -6.16
C ALA A 176 1.00 22.63 -6.18
N ALA A 177 -0.32 22.45 -6.26
CA ALA A 177 -0.94 21.14 -6.42
C ALA A 177 -0.71 20.55 -7.83
N LEU A 178 -0.85 21.36 -8.88
CA LEU A 178 -0.56 20.98 -10.26
C LEU A 178 0.90 20.53 -10.40
N HIS A 179 1.85 21.32 -9.89
CA HIS A 179 3.27 20.92 -9.82
C HIS A 179 3.49 19.64 -9.01
N TRP A 180 2.79 19.47 -7.87
CA TRP A 180 2.89 18.23 -7.11
C TRP A 180 2.45 17.00 -7.93
N VAL A 181 1.38 17.10 -8.74
CA VAL A 181 0.87 16.01 -9.59
C VAL A 181 1.66 15.85 -10.90
N ALA A 182 2.20 16.92 -11.47
CA ALA A 182 2.82 16.91 -12.80
C ALA A 182 4.34 16.68 -12.82
N ASP A 183 5.10 17.31 -11.90
CA ASP A 183 6.56 17.43 -12.05
C ASP A 183 7.31 16.10 -11.92
N ALA A 184 6.82 15.17 -11.09
CA ALA A 184 7.50 13.91 -10.80
C ALA A 184 6.55 12.85 -10.22
N ARG A 185 6.86 11.58 -10.54
CA ARG A 185 6.17 10.40 -9.98
C ARG A 185 6.38 10.30 -8.46
N ARG A 186 5.31 10.03 -7.71
CA ARG A 186 5.28 9.99 -6.24
C ARG A 186 5.12 8.55 -5.73
N ALA A 187 5.50 8.30 -4.47
CA ALA A 187 5.44 6.97 -3.83
C ALA A 187 6.09 5.83 -4.66
N THR A 188 7.18 6.12 -5.38
CA THR A 188 7.81 5.20 -6.35
C THR A 188 8.45 3.97 -5.69
N TYR A 189 8.76 4.02 -4.39
CA TYR A 189 9.12 2.84 -3.62
C TYR A 189 7.90 2.14 -3.01
N GLY A 190 6.85 2.90 -2.64
CA GLY A 190 5.58 2.36 -2.17
C GLY A 190 4.92 1.46 -3.22
N THR A 191 4.73 1.94 -4.45
CA THR A 191 4.15 1.14 -5.55
C THR A 191 4.97 -0.10 -5.89
N ALA A 192 6.30 -0.01 -5.78
CA ALA A 192 7.19 -1.15 -5.97
C ALA A 192 7.09 -2.19 -4.84
N LEU A 193 6.93 -1.76 -3.59
CA LEU A 193 6.70 -2.64 -2.45
C LEU A 193 5.32 -3.30 -2.53
N VAL A 194 4.26 -2.55 -2.88
CA VAL A 194 2.93 -3.11 -3.14
C VAL A 194 3.00 -4.20 -4.21
N ARG A 195 3.64 -3.93 -5.35
CA ARG A 195 3.81 -4.90 -6.44
C ARG A 195 4.49 -6.20 -5.97
N ILE A 196 5.54 -6.08 -5.14
CA ILE A 196 6.25 -7.24 -4.59
C ILE A 196 5.38 -8.01 -3.60
N ALA A 197 4.72 -7.32 -2.65
CA ALA A 197 3.90 -7.95 -1.62
C ALA A 197 2.63 -8.61 -2.20
N PHE A 198 1.93 -7.95 -3.12
CA PHE A 198 0.78 -8.51 -3.82
C PHE A 198 1.20 -9.72 -4.68
N GLY A 199 2.25 -9.58 -5.48
CA GLY A 199 2.74 -10.68 -6.32
C GLY A 199 3.20 -11.89 -5.50
N ALA A 200 3.97 -11.66 -4.44
CA ALA A 200 4.44 -12.72 -3.55
C ALA A 200 3.28 -13.37 -2.77
N GLY A 201 2.32 -12.59 -2.28
CA GLY A 201 1.12 -13.11 -1.63
C GLY A 201 0.29 -13.97 -2.58
N ALA A 202 0.06 -13.52 -3.82
CA ALA A 202 -0.60 -14.31 -4.86
C ALA A 202 0.16 -15.61 -5.18
N VAL A 203 1.49 -15.57 -5.30
CA VAL A 203 2.32 -16.78 -5.49
C VAL A 203 2.19 -17.74 -4.31
N VAL A 204 2.24 -17.25 -3.06
CA VAL A 204 2.12 -18.10 -1.86
C VAL A 204 0.71 -18.67 -1.74
N PHE A 205 -0.34 -17.90 -2.02
CA PHE A 205 -1.72 -18.37 -2.06
C PHE A 205 -1.93 -19.50 -3.08
N LEU A 206 -1.42 -19.32 -4.31
CA LEU A 206 -1.52 -20.31 -5.38
C LEU A 206 -0.67 -21.57 -5.08
N LEU A 207 0.47 -21.44 -4.41
CA LEU A 207 1.26 -22.61 -4.00
C LEU A 207 0.65 -23.35 -2.81
N ALA A 208 0.05 -22.64 -1.86
CA ALA A 208 -0.62 -23.25 -0.71
C ALA A 208 -1.88 -24.03 -1.11
N ASN A 209 -2.70 -23.49 -2.03
CA ASN A 209 -3.93 -24.12 -2.52
C ASN A 209 -3.70 -25.03 -3.75
N ALA A 210 -2.45 -25.31 -4.12
CA ALA A 210 -2.13 -26.04 -5.35
C ALA A 210 -2.65 -27.49 -5.35
N ALA A 211 -2.69 -28.15 -4.18
CA ALA A 211 -3.22 -29.51 -4.04
C ALA A 211 -4.74 -29.53 -4.24
N ASP A 212 -5.45 -28.67 -3.53
CA ASP A 212 -6.92 -28.66 -3.43
C ASP A 212 -7.62 -27.90 -4.56
N ARG A 213 -6.87 -27.36 -5.53
CA ARG A 213 -7.40 -26.55 -6.66
C ARG A 213 -8.59 -27.17 -7.39
N ASP A 214 -8.61 -28.49 -7.58
CA ASP A 214 -9.71 -29.21 -8.25
C ASP A 214 -11.01 -29.24 -7.42
N TYR A 215 -10.89 -29.15 -6.09
CA TYR A 215 -12.00 -29.01 -5.14
C TYR A 215 -12.47 -27.55 -5.04
N LEU A 216 -11.54 -26.60 -4.98
CA LEU A 216 -11.82 -25.18 -4.79
C LEU A 216 -12.38 -24.49 -6.05
N TRP A 217 -11.83 -24.80 -7.23
CA TRP A 217 -12.15 -24.11 -8.50
C TRP A 217 -12.33 -25.05 -9.72
N GLY A 218 -12.16 -26.37 -9.53
CA GLY A 218 -12.26 -27.35 -10.60
C GLY A 218 -13.63 -28.01 -10.74
N ARG A 219 -13.64 -29.25 -11.26
CA ARG A 219 -14.88 -30.03 -11.47
C ARG A 219 -15.67 -30.26 -10.17
N ALA A 220 -15.01 -30.36 -9.02
CA ALA A 220 -15.68 -30.53 -7.74
C ALA A 220 -16.21 -29.22 -7.14
N ALA A 221 -15.85 -28.06 -7.69
CA ALA A 221 -16.45 -26.76 -7.34
C ALA A 221 -17.78 -26.46 -8.08
N ARG A 222 -18.20 -27.32 -9.04
CA ARG A 222 -19.36 -27.06 -9.92
C ARG A 222 -20.70 -26.84 -9.20
N TRP A 223 -20.85 -27.26 -7.95
CA TRP A 223 -22.03 -26.96 -7.13
C TRP A 223 -22.17 -25.46 -6.82
N ALA A 224 -21.08 -24.69 -6.85
CA ALA A 224 -21.07 -23.25 -6.65
C ALA A 224 -21.42 -22.45 -7.93
N ALA A 225 -21.62 -23.11 -9.08
CA ALA A 225 -21.91 -22.44 -10.35
C ALA A 225 -23.08 -21.43 -10.29
N PRO A 226 -24.24 -21.71 -9.63
CA PRO A 226 -25.32 -20.73 -9.52
C PRO A 226 -24.88 -19.42 -8.84
N LEU A 227 -23.99 -19.48 -7.83
CA LEU A 227 -23.48 -18.28 -7.15
C LEU A 227 -22.51 -17.49 -8.03
N ALA A 228 -21.76 -18.18 -8.92
CA ALA A 228 -20.88 -17.53 -9.89
C ALA A 228 -21.68 -16.87 -11.03
N ASP A 229 -22.75 -17.52 -11.49
CA ASP A 229 -23.65 -17.01 -12.53
C ASP A 229 -24.45 -15.78 -12.02
N ASP A 230 -24.97 -15.83 -10.78
CA ASP A 230 -25.63 -14.69 -10.10
C ASP A 230 -24.66 -13.52 -9.82
N GLY A 231 -23.35 -13.75 -9.80
CA GLY A 231 -22.33 -12.73 -9.56
C GLY A 231 -22.22 -11.67 -10.67
N GLY A 232 -22.84 -11.89 -11.84
CA GLY A 232 -22.90 -10.91 -12.94
C GLY A 232 -21.57 -10.66 -13.67
N PHE A 233 -20.49 -11.33 -13.30
CA PHE A 233 -19.20 -11.24 -13.98
C PHE A 233 -19.24 -11.99 -15.31
N SER A 234 -18.74 -11.33 -16.36
CA SER A 234 -18.67 -11.86 -17.72
C SER A 234 -17.27 -11.68 -18.30
N GLY A 235 -17.01 -12.19 -19.52
CA GLY A 235 -15.72 -12.07 -20.19
C GLY A 235 -15.23 -10.61 -20.22
N PRO A 236 -14.00 -10.30 -19.76
CA PRO A 236 -12.88 -11.23 -19.57
C PRO A 236 -12.78 -11.87 -18.17
N PHE A 237 -13.65 -11.56 -17.22
CA PHE A 237 -13.54 -12.00 -15.81
C PHE A 237 -14.15 -13.39 -15.54
N ALA A 238 -14.45 -14.18 -16.57
CA ALA A 238 -15.10 -15.49 -16.49
C ALA A 238 -14.28 -16.61 -17.19
N LEU A 239 -12.95 -16.59 -17.04
CA LEU A 239 -12.01 -17.61 -17.55
C LEU A 239 -12.07 -18.95 -16.78
N TYR A 240 -12.44 -18.94 -15.50
CA TYR A 240 -12.52 -20.13 -14.63
C TYR A 240 -13.96 -20.63 -14.38
N SER A 241 -14.98 -20.02 -15.00
CA SER A 241 -16.38 -20.37 -14.75
C SER A 241 -16.76 -21.79 -15.23
N GLY A 242 -17.89 -22.30 -14.73
CA GLY A 242 -18.40 -23.62 -15.10
C GLY A 242 -17.61 -24.82 -14.55
N GLY A 243 -16.61 -24.59 -13.69
CA GLY A 243 -15.77 -25.62 -13.06
C GLY A 243 -14.97 -26.40 -14.10
N LEU A 244 -13.83 -25.84 -14.50
CA LEU A 244 -12.93 -26.36 -15.54
C LEU A 244 -12.53 -27.82 -15.30
N ASP A 245 -12.23 -28.56 -16.38
CA ASP A 245 -11.59 -29.87 -16.26
C ASP A 245 -10.17 -29.72 -15.67
N GLY A 246 -9.65 -30.79 -15.06
CA GLY A 246 -8.38 -30.75 -14.33
C GLY A 246 -7.16 -30.37 -15.20
N THR A 247 -7.20 -30.61 -16.53
CA THR A 247 -6.13 -30.19 -17.44
C THR A 247 -6.21 -28.70 -17.71
N THR A 248 -7.37 -28.21 -18.15
CA THR A 248 -7.59 -26.78 -18.44
C THR A 248 -7.41 -25.93 -17.19
N LEU A 249 -7.92 -26.38 -16.04
CA LEU A 249 -7.67 -25.76 -14.73
C LEU A 249 -6.18 -25.67 -14.44
N THR A 250 -5.44 -26.78 -14.53
CA THR A 250 -4.00 -26.80 -14.19
C THR A 250 -3.19 -25.89 -15.11
N LEU A 251 -3.54 -25.81 -16.40
CA LEU A 251 -2.90 -24.90 -17.35
C LEU A 251 -3.22 -23.43 -17.05
N ALA A 252 -4.47 -23.09 -16.76
CA ALA A 252 -4.87 -21.73 -16.39
C ALA A 252 -4.23 -21.29 -15.06
N TYR A 253 -4.26 -22.16 -14.06
CA TYR A 253 -3.67 -21.94 -12.73
C TYR A 253 -2.14 -21.75 -12.82
N ALA A 254 -1.46 -22.53 -13.66
CA ALA A 254 -0.03 -22.34 -13.95
C ALA A 254 0.25 -21.02 -14.69
N ALA A 255 -0.61 -20.59 -15.62
CA ALA A 255 -0.48 -19.30 -16.30
C ALA A 255 -0.67 -18.12 -15.33
N LEU A 256 -1.63 -18.22 -14.40
CA LEU A 256 -1.83 -17.25 -13.32
C LEU A 256 -0.63 -17.21 -12.36
N LEU A 257 -0.10 -18.37 -11.94
CA LEU A 257 1.11 -18.46 -11.12
C LEU A 257 2.32 -17.80 -11.80
N VAL A 258 2.56 -18.08 -13.09
CA VAL A 258 3.59 -17.41 -13.88
C VAL A 258 3.35 -15.91 -13.97
N THR A 259 2.10 -15.48 -14.16
CA THR A 259 1.73 -14.05 -14.18
C THR A 259 2.06 -13.36 -12.84
N ALA A 260 1.75 -14.01 -11.71
CA ALA A 260 2.06 -13.50 -10.38
C ALA A 260 3.58 -13.43 -10.11
N VAL A 261 4.37 -14.41 -10.56
CA VAL A 261 5.84 -14.36 -10.52
C VAL A 261 6.39 -13.20 -11.35
N LEU A 262 5.93 -13.03 -12.60
CA LEU A 262 6.36 -11.92 -13.47
C LEU A 262 5.98 -10.54 -12.90
N PHE A 263 4.82 -10.44 -12.25
CA PHE A 263 4.37 -9.25 -11.53
C PHE A 263 5.29 -8.95 -10.35
N THR A 264 5.58 -9.95 -9.50
CA THR A 264 6.50 -9.85 -8.35
C THR A 264 7.86 -9.32 -8.78
N LEU A 265 8.47 -9.95 -9.80
CA LEU A 265 9.77 -9.57 -10.35
C LEU A 265 9.76 -8.20 -11.06
N GLY A 266 8.58 -7.70 -11.42
CA GLY A 266 8.40 -6.44 -12.13
C GLY A 266 8.92 -6.52 -13.56
N TRP A 267 8.41 -7.48 -14.34
CA TRP A 267 8.71 -7.66 -15.76
C TRP A 267 7.48 -7.36 -16.61
N HIS A 268 7.61 -6.48 -17.61
CA HIS A 268 6.52 -6.03 -18.48
C HIS A 268 5.25 -5.59 -17.71
N THR A 269 5.41 -4.89 -16.57
CA THR A 269 4.30 -4.72 -15.60
C THR A 269 3.05 -4.04 -16.16
N ARG A 270 3.19 -3.19 -17.19
CA ARG A 270 2.06 -2.52 -17.86
C ARG A 270 1.08 -3.50 -18.52
N TRP A 271 1.53 -4.68 -18.91
CA TRP A 271 0.69 -5.74 -19.48
C TRP A 271 0.40 -6.84 -18.46
N VAL A 272 1.37 -7.15 -17.59
CA VAL A 272 1.23 -8.18 -16.57
C VAL A 272 0.26 -7.78 -15.45
N ALA A 273 0.14 -6.49 -15.10
CA ALA A 273 -0.79 -6.06 -14.04
C ALA A 273 -2.28 -6.21 -14.43
N PRO A 274 -2.75 -5.75 -15.62
CA PRO A 274 -4.13 -6.02 -16.06
C PRO A 274 -4.39 -7.52 -16.28
N LEU A 275 -3.41 -8.26 -16.79
CA LEU A 275 -3.51 -9.71 -17.00
C LEU A 275 -3.60 -10.48 -15.66
N LEU A 276 -2.90 -10.02 -14.61
CA LEU A 276 -3.04 -10.54 -13.26
C LEU A 276 -4.43 -10.23 -12.70
N LEU A 277 -4.91 -8.99 -12.83
CA LEU A 277 -6.23 -8.57 -12.35
C LEU A 277 -7.35 -9.44 -12.95
N VAL A 278 -7.33 -9.64 -14.27
CA VAL A 278 -8.33 -10.45 -14.99
C VAL A 278 -8.33 -11.90 -14.49
N GLN A 279 -7.16 -12.55 -14.42
CA GLN A 279 -7.07 -13.95 -13.97
C GLN A 279 -7.38 -14.11 -12.48
N TRP A 280 -6.97 -13.17 -11.63
CA TRP A 280 -7.17 -13.20 -10.18
C TRP A 280 -8.65 -13.05 -9.82
N VAL A 281 -9.31 -12.00 -10.33
CA VAL A 281 -10.76 -11.82 -10.17
C VAL A 281 -11.50 -13.03 -10.72
N SER A 282 -11.12 -13.52 -11.90
CA SER A 282 -11.82 -14.65 -12.52
C SER A 282 -11.70 -15.97 -11.74
N LEU A 283 -10.55 -16.24 -11.10
CA LEU A 283 -10.40 -17.43 -10.27
C LEU A 283 -11.37 -17.37 -9.08
N LEU A 284 -11.45 -16.23 -8.41
CA LEU A 284 -12.18 -16.08 -7.16
C LEU A 284 -13.70 -15.96 -7.37
N GLU A 285 -14.13 -15.23 -8.40
CA GLU A 285 -15.56 -15.18 -8.77
C GLU A 285 -16.08 -16.52 -9.33
N SER A 286 -15.22 -17.47 -9.71
CA SER A 286 -15.65 -18.84 -10.06
C SER A 286 -16.06 -19.70 -8.85
N ASN A 287 -15.69 -19.28 -7.63
CA ASN A 287 -16.24 -19.81 -6.39
C ASN A 287 -16.21 -18.76 -5.27
N PRO A 288 -17.22 -17.86 -5.20
CA PRO A 288 -17.23 -16.73 -4.25
C PRO A 288 -17.19 -17.12 -2.77
N LEU A 289 -17.42 -18.40 -2.42
CA LEU A 289 -17.37 -18.91 -1.05
C LEU A 289 -15.95 -19.25 -0.56
N VAL A 290 -14.95 -19.26 -1.46
CA VAL A 290 -13.53 -19.47 -1.12
C VAL A 290 -12.80 -18.17 -0.80
N GLY A 291 -13.29 -17.04 -1.32
CA GLY A 291 -12.65 -15.72 -1.18
C GLY A 291 -12.93 -15.02 0.15
N ASP A 292 -12.05 -14.09 0.53
CA ASP A 292 -12.17 -13.30 1.76
C ASP A 292 -12.03 -11.78 1.53
N GLN A 293 -11.85 -11.00 2.61
CA GLN A 293 -11.63 -9.56 2.47
C GLN A 293 -10.22 -9.19 1.96
N SER A 294 -9.26 -10.13 1.96
CA SER A 294 -7.95 -9.94 1.30
C SER A 294 -8.11 -9.82 -0.21
N ASP A 295 -9.01 -10.62 -0.80
CA ASP A 295 -9.31 -10.59 -2.23
C ASP A 295 -9.95 -9.28 -2.66
N ASN A 296 -10.86 -8.74 -1.83
CA ASN A 296 -11.49 -7.45 -2.07
C ASN A 296 -10.48 -6.30 -2.08
N ILE A 297 -9.57 -6.22 -1.10
CA ILE A 297 -8.53 -5.17 -1.12
C ILE A 297 -7.53 -5.43 -2.27
N PHE A 298 -7.20 -6.68 -2.58
CA PHE A 298 -6.31 -7.03 -3.68
C PHE A 298 -6.87 -6.56 -5.03
N ARG A 299 -8.11 -6.93 -5.38
CA ARG A 299 -8.70 -6.58 -6.69
C ARG A 299 -8.94 -5.09 -6.85
N ILE A 300 -9.42 -4.40 -5.80
CA ILE A 300 -9.68 -2.96 -5.85
C ILE A 300 -8.38 -2.16 -5.96
N LEU A 301 -7.35 -2.48 -5.16
CA LEU A 301 -6.06 -1.77 -5.28
C LEU A 301 -5.34 -2.13 -6.57
N LEU A 302 -5.35 -3.39 -7.01
CA LEU A 302 -4.71 -3.80 -8.27
C LEU A 302 -5.35 -3.09 -9.49
N LEU A 303 -6.67 -2.88 -9.48
CA LEU A 303 -7.37 -2.09 -10.50
C LEU A 303 -6.79 -0.67 -10.65
N TYR A 304 -6.62 0.07 -9.55
CA TYR A 304 -5.99 1.40 -9.61
C TYR A 304 -4.50 1.30 -10.00
N LEU A 305 -3.79 0.31 -9.47
CA LEU A 305 -2.36 0.11 -9.69
C LEU A 305 -2.00 -0.29 -11.14
N CYS A 306 -2.94 -0.81 -11.94
CA CYS A 306 -2.77 -0.97 -13.39
C CYS A 306 -2.49 0.35 -14.13
N PHE A 307 -2.88 1.50 -13.54
CA PHE A 307 -2.61 2.85 -14.06
C PHE A 307 -1.33 3.48 -13.49
N ALA A 308 -0.68 2.84 -12.50
CA ALA A 308 0.53 3.34 -11.86
C ALA A 308 1.83 2.75 -12.44
N ASP A 309 2.95 3.48 -12.32
CA ASP A 309 4.29 2.92 -12.56
C ASP A 309 4.73 2.03 -11.38
N LEU A 310 4.29 0.77 -11.42
CA LEU A 310 4.73 -0.29 -10.51
C LEU A 310 6.19 -0.73 -10.78
N SER A 311 6.76 -0.28 -11.90
CA SER A 311 8.07 -0.70 -12.40
C SER A 311 9.21 0.24 -12.03
N GLY A 312 8.94 1.43 -11.48
CA GLY A 312 9.94 2.49 -11.27
C GLY A 312 11.12 2.09 -10.36
N ARG A 313 10.84 1.28 -9.33
CA ARG A 313 11.84 0.76 -8.36
C ARG A 313 11.77 -0.77 -8.27
N TRP A 314 12.87 -1.36 -7.79
CA TRP A 314 13.02 -2.78 -7.43
C TRP A 314 12.38 -3.78 -8.41
N SER A 315 12.63 -3.61 -9.71
CA SER A 315 12.01 -4.39 -10.80
C SER A 315 13.04 -4.83 -11.85
N LEU A 316 12.74 -5.88 -12.61
CA LEU A 316 13.51 -6.26 -13.80
C LEU A 316 13.38 -5.20 -14.91
N ASP A 317 12.21 -4.58 -15.08
CA ASP A 317 11.98 -3.49 -16.03
C ASP A 317 12.86 -2.26 -15.75
N ALA A 318 13.04 -1.85 -14.49
CA ALA A 318 13.96 -0.76 -14.13
C ALA A 318 15.43 -1.12 -14.42
N ARG A 319 15.83 -2.37 -14.14
CA ARG A 319 17.17 -2.88 -14.49
C ARG A 319 17.39 -2.85 -16.00
N ARG A 320 16.39 -3.26 -16.79
CA ARG A 320 16.38 -3.21 -18.26
C ARG A 320 16.47 -1.77 -18.78
N ARG A 321 15.63 -0.84 -18.29
CA ARG A 321 15.67 0.57 -18.69
C ARG A 321 17.04 1.20 -18.41
N ARG A 322 17.63 0.97 -17.22
CA ARG A 322 18.99 1.44 -16.88
C ARG A 322 20.06 0.89 -17.84
N ARG A 323 20.01 -0.42 -18.17
CA ARG A 323 20.92 -1.04 -19.14
C ARG A 323 20.77 -0.47 -20.56
N LEU A 324 19.56 -0.11 -20.98
CA LEU A 324 19.32 0.51 -22.29
C LEU A 324 19.88 1.93 -22.36
N VAL A 325 19.66 2.76 -21.33
CA VAL A 325 20.25 4.11 -21.24
C VAL A 325 21.79 4.02 -21.26
N ALA A 326 22.38 3.12 -20.47
CA ALA A 326 23.83 2.93 -20.44
C ALA A 326 24.44 2.44 -21.78
N ARG A 327 23.66 1.78 -22.64
CA ARG A 327 24.12 1.28 -23.95
C ARG A 327 23.83 2.24 -25.11
N TYR A 328 22.85 3.14 -24.98
CA TYR A 328 22.35 3.97 -26.09
C TYR A 328 22.18 5.46 -25.76
N GLY A 329 22.71 5.93 -24.63
CA GLY A 329 22.69 7.33 -24.20
C GLY A 329 21.34 7.84 -23.68
N ALA A 330 20.23 7.41 -24.28
CA ALA A 330 18.89 7.90 -23.98
C ALA A 330 17.87 6.78 -23.69
N PRO A 331 16.80 7.06 -22.91
CA PRO A 331 15.58 6.25 -22.91
C PRO A 331 14.95 6.21 -24.32
N ARG A 332 14.20 5.15 -24.64
CA ARG A 332 13.47 5.02 -25.92
C ARG A 332 11.95 4.97 -25.70
N PRO A 333 11.28 6.11 -25.45
CA PRO A 333 9.86 6.24 -25.77
C PRO A 333 9.70 6.29 -27.31
N LEU A 334 8.70 5.57 -27.86
CA LEU A 334 8.23 5.62 -29.25
C LEU A 334 9.25 5.64 -30.41
N GLY A 335 10.43 5.04 -30.19
CA GLY A 335 11.38 4.69 -31.26
C GLY A 335 12.02 5.89 -31.96
N ARG A 336 12.36 5.74 -33.25
CA ARG A 336 12.97 6.79 -34.09
C ARG A 336 11.96 7.80 -34.65
N LEU A 337 10.66 7.63 -34.38
CA LEU A 337 9.57 8.33 -35.08
C LEU A 337 8.83 9.37 -34.22
N GLY A 338 8.89 9.26 -32.89
CA GLY A 338 8.31 10.27 -32.00
C GLY A 338 9.17 11.54 -31.93
N THR A 339 8.56 12.71 -32.15
CA THR A 339 9.23 14.00 -31.92
C THR A 339 9.56 14.19 -30.44
N ALA A 340 10.57 15.00 -30.12
CA ALA A 340 10.98 15.26 -28.74
C ALA A 340 9.82 15.82 -27.88
N GLY A 341 8.99 16.72 -28.46
CA GLY A 341 7.80 17.26 -27.82
C GLY A 341 6.76 16.19 -27.48
N LEU A 342 6.38 15.34 -28.44
CA LEU A 342 5.41 14.26 -28.20
C LEU A 342 5.88 13.31 -27.08
N ASN A 343 7.17 12.96 -27.08
CA ASN A 343 7.74 12.11 -26.04
C ASN A 343 7.72 12.77 -24.65
N ALA A 344 7.93 14.09 -24.55
CA ALA A 344 7.81 14.84 -23.30
C ALA A 344 6.36 14.88 -22.80
N THR A 345 5.39 15.20 -23.68
CA THR A 345 3.96 15.22 -23.34
C THR A 345 3.47 13.85 -22.86
N LEU A 346 3.93 12.75 -23.46
CA LEU A 346 3.55 11.40 -23.05
C LEU A 346 4.16 10.98 -21.70
N ASP A 347 5.35 11.43 -21.33
CA ASP A 347 5.92 11.15 -20.00
C ASP A 347 5.30 12.02 -18.89
N GLN A 348 4.88 13.26 -19.23
CA GLN A 348 4.03 14.10 -18.38
C GLN A 348 2.66 13.44 -18.14
N LEU A 349 1.95 13.03 -19.21
CA LEU A 349 0.68 12.29 -19.09
C LEU A 349 0.84 11.00 -18.29
N GLY A 350 1.91 10.24 -18.52
CA GLY A 350 2.22 9.03 -17.74
C GLY A 350 2.48 9.32 -16.25
N THR A 351 3.01 10.50 -15.93
CA THR A 351 3.24 10.95 -14.55
C THR A 351 1.96 11.44 -13.87
N LEU A 352 1.11 12.20 -14.59
CA LEU A 352 -0.23 12.59 -14.14
C LEU A 352 -1.10 11.36 -13.82
N VAL A 353 -1.20 10.41 -14.76
CA VAL A 353 -2.01 9.18 -14.60
C VAL A 353 -1.50 8.31 -13.45
N HIS A 354 -0.17 8.17 -13.31
CA HIS A 354 0.41 7.44 -12.17
C HIS A 354 0.14 8.11 -10.83
N ASN A 355 0.29 9.44 -10.74
CA ASN A 355 0.07 10.16 -9.49
C ASN A 355 -1.42 10.19 -9.10
N LEU A 356 -2.32 10.30 -10.08
CA LEU A 356 -3.76 10.12 -9.87
C LEU A 356 -4.08 8.72 -9.34
N ALA A 357 -3.54 7.67 -9.98
CA ALA A 357 -3.74 6.28 -9.54
C ALA A 357 -3.25 6.03 -8.10
N VAL A 358 -2.11 6.61 -7.71
CA VAL A 358 -1.62 6.57 -6.32
C VAL A 358 -2.55 7.32 -5.37
N VAL A 359 -3.06 8.50 -5.75
CA VAL A 359 -4.02 9.26 -4.93
C VAL A 359 -5.32 8.49 -4.75
N THR A 360 -5.87 7.86 -5.80
CA THR A 360 -7.08 7.04 -5.72
C THR A 360 -6.88 5.81 -4.84
N ALA A 361 -5.74 5.11 -4.97
CA ALA A 361 -5.40 3.98 -4.11
C ALA A 361 -5.29 4.38 -2.63
N CYS A 362 -4.63 5.51 -2.33
CA CYS A 362 -4.56 6.08 -0.99
C CYS A 362 -5.94 6.50 -0.46
N ALA A 363 -6.79 7.12 -1.30
CA ALA A 363 -8.15 7.50 -0.92
C ALA A 363 -9.02 6.27 -0.58
N GLN A 364 -8.88 5.18 -1.34
CA GLN A 364 -9.56 3.92 -1.05
C GLN A 364 -9.13 3.33 0.30
N ILE A 365 -7.83 3.32 0.62
CA ILE A 365 -7.33 2.82 1.91
C ILE A 365 -7.87 3.68 3.07
N CYS A 366 -7.86 5.01 2.92
CA CYS A 366 -8.49 5.92 3.88
C CYS A 366 -10.00 5.68 4.05
N LEU A 367 -10.73 5.40 2.96
CA LEU A 367 -12.16 5.08 2.99
C LEU A 367 -12.40 3.75 3.73
N VAL A 368 -11.63 2.70 3.41
CA VAL A 368 -11.70 1.40 4.09
C VAL A 368 -11.48 1.56 5.60
N TYR A 369 -10.47 2.33 6.03
CA TYR A 369 -10.23 2.57 7.45
C TYR A 369 -11.33 3.39 8.12
N VAL A 370 -11.76 4.51 7.54
CA VAL A 370 -12.81 5.35 8.16
C VAL A 370 -14.14 4.60 8.23
N ALA A 371 -14.55 3.91 7.16
CA ALA A 371 -15.77 3.11 7.15
C ALA A 371 -15.69 1.96 8.17
N SER A 372 -14.57 1.23 8.22
CA SER A 372 -14.41 0.12 9.16
C SER A 372 -14.28 0.59 10.62
N GLY A 373 -13.67 1.76 10.87
CA GLY A 373 -13.61 2.39 12.20
C GLY A 373 -14.97 2.91 12.68
N LEU A 374 -15.72 3.56 11.78
CA LEU A 374 -17.07 4.07 12.08
C LEU A 374 -18.07 2.93 12.32
N TYR A 375 -18.03 1.86 11.52
CA TYR A 375 -18.86 0.67 11.71
C TYR A 375 -18.57 -0.04 13.03
N LYS A 376 -17.28 -0.13 13.44
CA LYS A 376 -16.91 -0.61 14.77
C LYS A 376 -17.48 0.28 15.88
N ALA A 377 -17.28 1.60 15.79
CA ALA A 377 -17.71 2.55 16.82
C ALA A 377 -19.21 2.52 17.13
N GLN A 378 -20.05 2.04 16.21
CA GLN A 378 -21.50 1.86 16.40
C GLN A 378 -21.89 0.58 17.18
N GLY A 379 -21.01 -0.43 17.23
CA GLY A 379 -21.33 -1.73 17.83
C GLY A 379 -20.96 -1.82 19.31
N ALA A 380 -21.92 -2.21 20.17
CA ALA A 380 -21.75 -2.30 21.63
C ALA A 380 -20.43 -2.98 22.06
N ARG A 381 -20.11 -4.17 21.55
CA ARG A 381 -18.86 -4.91 21.86
C ARG A 381 -17.57 -4.09 21.64
N TRP A 382 -17.55 -3.11 20.73
CA TRP A 382 -16.41 -2.23 20.51
C TRP A 382 -16.38 -1.07 21.49
N GLN A 383 -17.55 -0.58 21.92
CA GLN A 383 -17.70 0.43 22.97
C GLN A 383 -17.29 -0.17 24.32
N ASP A 384 -17.81 -1.36 24.65
CA ASP A 384 -17.50 -2.16 25.85
C ASP A 384 -16.03 -2.63 25.92
N GLY A 385 -15.25 -2.47 24.85
CA GLY A 385 -13.86 -2.92 24.77
C GLY A 385 -13.68 -4.44 24.62
N THR A 386 -14.76 -5.21 24.42
CA THR A 386 -14.73 -6.69 24.38
C THR A 386 -14.54 -7.29 22.99
N ALA A 387 -14.70 -6.53 21.90
CA ALA A 387 -14.84 -7.08 20.55
C ALA A 387 -13.69 -7.99 20.09
N ILE A 388 -12.43 -7.70 20.44
CA ILE A 388 -11.28 -8.50 20.03
C ILE A 388 -11.21 -9.88 20.73
N TYR A 389 -11.87 -10.06 21.87
CA TYR A 389 -11.95 -11.37 22.55
C TYR A 389 -12.64 -12.42 21.67
N TYR A 390 -13.72 -12.05 20.97
CA TYR A 390 -14.55 -13.03 20.26
C TYR A 390 -13.82 -13.75 19.11
N PRO A 391 -13.12 -13.07 18.17
CA PRO A 391 -12.33 -13.75 17.14
C PRO A 391 -11.28 -14.71 17.72
N MET A 392 -10.63 -14.34 18.83
CA MET A 392 -9.62 -15.18 19.49
C MET A 392 -10.20 -16.48 20.10
N GLN A 393 -11.53 -16.56 20.26
CA GLN A 393 -12.23 -17.75 20.71
C GLN A 393 -12.84 -18.60 19.57
N LEU A 394 -12.83 -18.12 18.32
CA LEU A 394 -13.28 -18.91 17.17
C LEU A 394 -12.17 -19.86 16.71
N SER A 395 -12.50 -21.15 16.56
CA SER A 395 -11.59 -22.22 16.10
C SER A 395 -10.81 -21.88 14.84
N HIS A 396 -11.43 -21.23 13.86
CA HIS A 396 -10.82 -20.88 12.57
C HIS A 396 -9.94 -19.61 12.61
N TYR A 397 -10.00 -18.82 13.69
CA TYR A 397 -9.25 -17.58 13.85
C TYR A 397 -8.27 -17.61 15.04
N ARG A 398 -8.01 -18.79 15.62
CA ARG A 398 -7.02 -19.00 16.71
C ARG A 398 -5.90 -19.96 16.30
N PRO A 399 -4.97 -19.52 15.42
CA PRO A 399 -3.88 -20.37 14.92
C PRO A 399 -2.91 -20.82 16.03
N TRP A 400 -2.88 -20.14 17.18
CA TRP A 400 -1.96 -20.42 18.28
C TRP A 400 -2.72 -20.46 19.62
N PRO A 401 -3.52 -21.50 19.92
CA PRO A 401 -4.46 -21.51 21.05
C PRO A 401 -3.87 -21.00 22.38
N ALA A 402 -2.70 -21.50 22.80
CA ALA A 402 -2.03 -21.04 24.02
C ALA A 402 -1.65 -19.54 24.04
N LEU A 403 -1.34 -18.94 22.88
CA LEU A 403 -1.12 -17.49 22.76
C LEU A 403 -2.45 -16.73 22.74
N ASN A 404 -3.45 -17.24 22.04
CA ASN A 404 -4.79 -16.67 22.02
C ASN A 404 -5.39 -16.62 23.44
N ASP A 405 -5.28 -17.71 24.19
CA ASP A 405 -5.80 -17.82 25.57
C ASP A 405 -5.02 -16.91 26.54
N LEU A 406 -3.68 -16.88 26.46
CA LEU A 406 -2.84 -15.99 27.28
C LEU A 406 -3.19 -14.51 27.08
N LEU A 407 -3.42 -14.09 25.83
CA LEU A 407 -3.81 -12.71 25.52
C LEU A 407 -5.28 -12.43 25.92
N ALA A 408 -6.17 -13.42 25.80
CA ALA A 408 -7.58 -13.31 26.17
C ALA A 408 -7.82 -13.20 27.68
N GLN A 409 -6.93 -13.76 28.52
CA GLN A 409 -6.96 -13.62 29.98
C GLN A 409 -6.78 -12.17 30.46
N SER A 410 -6.16 -11.29 29.64
CA SER A 410 -5.90 -9.90 30.01
C SER A 410 -6.99 -8.95 29.51
N THR A 411 -8.04 -8.75 30.31
CA THR A 411 -9.14 -7.82 30.01
C THR A 411 -8.66 -6.42 29.62
N VAL A 412 -7.59 -5.94 30.28
CA VAL A 412 -6.97 -4.65 29.98
C VAL A 412 -6.33 -4.64 28.58
N MET A 413 -5.63 -5.71 28.19
CA MET A 413 -5.09 -5.82 26.83
C MET A 413 -6.20 -5.90 25.79
N VAL A 414 -7.26 -6.68 26.05
CA VAL A 414 -8.41 -6.82 25.14
C VAL A 414 -9.10 -5.47 24.92
N ALA A 415 -9.36 -4.71 25.99
CA ALA A 415 -9.96 -3.37 25.91
C ALA A 415 -9.07 -2.37 25.16
N LEU A 416 -7.78 -2.29 25.53
CA LEU A 416 -6.82 -1.40 24.87
C LEU A 416 -6.67 -1.73 23.38
N ALA A 417 -6.54 -3.01 23.01
CA ALA A 417 -6.45 -3.43 21.62
C ALA A 417 -7.75 -3.13 20.83
N THR A 418 -8.91 -3.38 21.46
CA THR A 418 -10.23 -3.10 20.86
C THR A 418 -10.37 -1.62 20.53
N TRP A 419 -10.22 -0.72 21.51
CA TRP A 419 -10.33 0.72 21.30
C TRP A 419 -9.21 1.28 20.41
N PHE A 420 -7.96 0.79 20.54
CA PHE A 420 -6.86 1.17 19.65
C PHE A 420 -7.19 0.90 18.19
N SER A 421 -7.75 -0.26 17.87
CA SER A 421 -8.13 -0.60 16.49
C SER A 421 -9.20 0.34 15.91
N VAL A 422 -10.14 0.81 16.74
CA VAL A 422 -11.15 1.81 16.33
C VAL A 422 -10.50 3.17 16.11
N LEU A 423 -9.73 3.65 17.09
CA LEU A 423 -9.10 4.97 17.06
C LEU A 423 -8.09 5.12 15.93
N VAL A 424 -7.21 4.12 15.72
CA VAL A 424 -6.17 4.19 14.68
C VAL A 424 -6.78 4.18 13.27
N GLN A 425 -7.88 3.46 13.05
CA GLN A 425 -8.57 3.40 11.77
C GLN A 425 -9.39 4.68 11.51
N LEU A 426 -10.21 5.10 12.49
CA LEU A 426 -11.08 6.28 12.35
C LEU A 426 -10.28 7.58 12.18
N LEU A 427 -9.17 7.73 12.92
CA LEU A 427 -8.33 8.94 12.88
C LEU A 427 -7.26 8.87 11.78
N PHE A 428 -7.09 7.75 11.06
CA PHE A 428 -5.98 7.54 10.12
C PHE A 428 -5.76 8.72 9.16
N PRO A 429 -6.76 9.22 8.40
CA PRO A 429 -6.52 10.26 7.40
C PRO A 429 -6.13 11.61 8.03
N VAL A 430 -6.64 11.90 9.24
CA VAL A 430 -6.33 13.12 9.99
C VAL A 430 -4.90 13.05 10.54
N LEU A 431 -4.51 11.90 11.10
CA LEU A 431 -3.16 11.68 11.62
C LEU A 431 -2.09 11.74 10.51
N LEU A 432 -2.41 11.36 9.26
CA LEU A 432 -1.50 11.52 8.13
C LEU A 432 -1.10 12.98 7.84
N LEU A 433 -1.90 13.98 8.24
CA LEU A 433 -1.67 15.38 7.88
C LEU A 433 -0.35 15.94 8.48
N TRP A 434 -0.01 15.58 9.71
CA TRP A 434 1.17 16.08 10.42
C TRP A 434 2.32 15.07 10.47
N ARG A 435 3.57 15.55 10.42
CA ARG A 435 4.75 14.71 10.14
C ARG A 435 5.00 13.60 11.17
N TRP A 436 4.69 13.83 12.43
CA TRP A 436 4.93 12.90 13.53
C TRP A 436 3.76 11.93 13.73
N THR A 437 2.53 12.45 13.71
CA THR A 437 1.31 11.64 13.76
C THR A 437 1.20 10.71 12.55
N ARG A 438 1.72 11.08 11.37
CA ARG A 438 1.83 10.19 10.22
C ARG A 438 2.70 8.96 10.52
N VAL A 439 3.82 9.14 11.22
CA VAL A 439 4.71 8.03 11.60
C VAL A 439 4.02 7.14 12.65
N ALA A 440 3.33 7.75 13.62
CA ALA A 440 2.55 7.01 14.62
C ALA A 440 1.37 6.25 14.00
N ALA A 441 0.64 6.84 13.05
CA ALA A 441 -0.49 6.22 12.37
C ALA A 441 -0.06 5.05 11.48
N ILE A 442 0.98 5.24 10.65
CA ILE A 442 1.53 4.17 9.82
C ILE A 442 2.08 3.05 10.71
N GLY A 443 2.87 3.38 11.74
CA GLY A 443 3.35 2.38 12.71
C GLY A 443 2.20 1.65 13.42
N GLY A 444 1.12 2.36 13.73
CA GLY A 444 -0.06 1.83 14.39
C GLY A 444 -0.87 0.85 13.52
N VAL A 445 -1.16 1.20 12.27
CA VAL A 445 -1.88 0.27 11.35
C VAL A 445 -1.01 -0.93 10.98
N LEU A 446 0.30 -0.74 10.78
CA LEU A 446 1.22 -1.85 10.53
C LEU A 446 1.30 -2.80 11.74
N ALA A 447 1.37 -2.28 12.98
CA ALA A 447 1.34 -3.08 14.20
C ALA A 447 -0.01 -3.80 14.40
N MET A 448 -1.12 -3.12 14.12
CA MET A 448 -2.48 -3.69 14.16
C MET A 448 -2.62 -4.85 13.17
N HIS A 449 -2.19 -4.67 11.91
CA HIS A 449 -2.25 -5.70 10.89
C HIS A 449 -1.29 -6.86 11.16
N ALA A 450 -0.09 -6.60 11.69
CA ALA A 450 0.80 -7.66 12.16
C ALA A 450 0.15 -8.47 13.30
N GLY A 451 -0.55 -7.81 14.23
CA GLY A 451 -1.36 -8.47 15.26
C GLY A 451 -2.47 -9.35 14.66
N ILE A 452 -3.23 -8.84 13.68
CA ILE A 452 -4.28 -9.61 12.98
C ILE A 452 -3.68 -10.81 12.23
N ALA A 453 -2.55 -10.65 11.54
CA ALA A 453 -1.88 -11.73 10.82
C ALA A 453 -1.47 -12.89 11.75
N VAL A 454 -0.88 -12.56 12.91
CA VAL A 454 -0.32 -13.55 13.84
C VAL A 454 -1.37 -14.12 14.79
N VAL A 455 -2.19 -13.27 15.40
CA VAL A 455 -3.11 -13.66 16.48
C VAL A 455 -4.48 -14.10 15.95
N MET A 456 -4.93 -13.55 14.82
CA MET A 456 -6.23 -13.89 14.20
C MET A 456 -6.12 -14.79 12.96
N GLY A 457 -4.91 -15.18 12.55
CA GLY A 457 -4.70 -16.12 11.44
C GLY A 457 -5.05 -15.59 10.05
N LEU A 458 -5.02 -14.26 9.83
CA LEU A 458 -5.39 -13.61 8.58
C LEU A 458 -4.18 -13.00 7.82
N PRO A 459 -3.19 -13.81 7.38
CA PRO A 459 -1.92 -13.30 6.86
C PRO A 459 -2.07 -12.56 5.53
N PHE A 460 -2.93 -13.02 4.60
CA PHE A 460 -3.08 -12.40 3.28
C PHE A 460 -3.77 -11.03 3.37
N PHE A 461 -4.86 -10.93 4.13
CA PHE A 461 -5.55 -9.66 4.38
C PHE A 461 -4.60 -8.62 4.95
N SER A 462 -3.90 -8.98 6.03
CA SER A 462 -2.91 -8.11 6.66
C SER A 462 -1.73 -7.77 5.75
N LEU A 463 -1.22 -8.71 4.95
CA LEU A 463 -0.15 -8.47 3.97
C LEU A 463 -0.56 -7.42 2.94
N PHE A 464 -1.76 -7.55 2.36
CA PHE A 464 -2.23 -6.63 1.31
C PHE A 464 -2.59 -5.24 1.89
N MET A 465 -3.15 -5.18 3.10
CA MET A 465 -3.37 -3.90 3.80
C MET A 465 -2.04 -3.21 4.15
N MET A 466 -1.09 -3.90 4.80
CA MET A 466 0.24 -3.34 5.14
C MET A 466 1.03 -2.91 3.90
N ALA A 467 0.88 -3.63 2.79
CA ALA A 467 1.44 -3.24 1.52
C ALA A 467 0.84 -1.92 1.02
N GLY A 468 -0.50 -1.78 1.07
CA GLY A 468 -1.20 -0.55 0.76
C GLY A 468 -0.76 0.63 1.64
N ASP A 469 -0.62 0.42 2.95
CA ASP A 469 -0.15 1.44 3.91
C ASP A 469 1.22 2.03 3.54
N CYS A 470 2.07 1.23 2.89
CA CYS A 470 3.39 1.68 2.43
C CYS A 470 3.33 2.75 1.32
N LEU A 471 2.17 3.02 0.70
CA LEU A 471 1.99 4.18 -0.19
C LEU A 471 2.08 5.52 0.57
N PHE A 472 1.74 5.54 1.86
CA PHE A 472 1.87 6.74 2.71
C PHE A 472 3.29 6.97 3.25
N VAL A 473 4.17 5.95 3.14
CA VAL A 473 5.58 6.05 3.52
C VAL A 473 6.35 6.83 2.46
N ARG A 474 7.08 7.86 2.88
CA ARG A 474 7.83 8.74 1.98
C ARG A 474 8.95 7.98 1.26
N ASP A 475 9.10 8.20 -0.04
CA ASP A 475 10.23 7.70 -0.84
C ASP A 475 11.61 8.01 -0.23
N ALA A 476 11.75 9.14 0.47
CA ALA A 476 12.97 9.51 1.19
C ALA A 476 13.30 8.56 2.37
N THR A 477 12.31 7.93 3.00
CA THR A 477 12.51 6.90 4.03
C THR A 477 13.07 5.62 3.39
N PHE A 478 12.44 5.14 2.31
CA PHE A 478 12.91 3.96 1.57
C PHE A 478 14.29 4.16 0.95
N ALA A 479 14.58 5.34 0.38
CA ALA A 479 15.90 5.65 -0.17
C ALA A 479 17.02 5.62 0.88
N ARG A 480 16.74 6.07 2.12
CA ARG A 480 17.69 5.95 3.25
C ARG A 480 17.92 4.50 3.64
N GLY A 481 16.88 3.68 3.69
CA GLY A 481 16.99 2.24 3.91
C GLY A 481 17.82 1.54 2.82
N GLU A 482 17.55 1.84 1.55
CA GLU A 482 18.29 1.29 0.41
C GLU A 482 19.79 1.67 0.45
N ALA A 483 20.10 2.92 0.81
CA ALA A 483 21.48 3.38 0.99
C ALA A 483 22.18 2.71 2.19
N TRP A 484 21.47 2.52 3.32
CA TRP A 484 21.99 1.83 4.50
C TRP A 484 22.30 0.35 4.20
N VAL A 485 21.39 -0.38 3.55
CA VAL A 485 21.62 -1.78 3.15
C VAL A 485 22.83 -1.87 2.22
N ARG A 486 22.92 -1.01 1.19
CA ARG A 486 24.09 -0.98 0.29
C ARG A 486 25.40 -0.68 1.01
N SER A 487 25.40 0.19 2.03
CA SER A 487 26.61 0.50 2.79
C SER A 487 27.04 -0.60 3.75
N ARG A 488 26.15 -1.53 4.11
CA ARG A 488 26.47 -2.76 4.85
C ARG A 488 27.01 -3.85 3.93
N LEU A 489 26.33 -4.15 2.82
CA LEU A 489 26.77 -5.17 1.86
C LEU A 489 28.20 -4.91 1.35
N ARG A 490 28.48 -3.67 0.91
CA ARG A 490 29.81 -3.26 0.43
C ARG A 490 30.94 -3.38 1.46
N ARG A 491 30.64 -3.43 2.76
CA ARG A 491 31.66 -3.66 3.80
C ARG A 491 32.02 -5.14 3.91
N GLY A 492 31.06 -6.04 3.67
CA GLY A 492 31.33 -7.49 3.61
C GLY A 492 32.25 -7.83 2.45
N ASP A 493 31.96 -7.31 1.25
CA ASP A 493 32.81 -7.48 0.06
C ASP A 493 34.25 -7.01 0.33
N ALA A 494 34.41 -5.81 0.91
CA ALA A 494 35.71 -5.20 1.19
C ALA A 494 36.52 -5.93 2.30
N SER A 495 35.87 -6.64 3.22
CA SER A 495 36.56 -7.53 4.16
C SER A 495 36.97 -8.87 3.54
N GLY A 496 36.33 -9.31 2.45
CA GLY A 496 36.66 -10.56 1.76
C GLY A 496 37.88 -10.47 0.83
N THR A 497 38.25 -9.28 0.38
CA THR A 497 39.37 -9.06 -0.56
C THR A 497 40.68 -8.65 0.12
N ALA A 498 40.79 -8.80 1.44
CA ALA A 498 41.97 -8.38 2.20
C ALA A 498 43.04 -9.49 2.32
N ASP A 499 42.64 -10.78 2.32
CA ASP A 499 43.56 -11.93 2.45
C ASP A 499 44.25 -12.31 1.12
N ASP A 500 43.67 -11.96 -0.03
CA ASP A 500 44.26 -12.20 -1.37
C ASP A 500 45.29 -11.13 -1.80
N ALA A 501 45.74 -10.27 -0.88
CA ALA A 501 46.78 -9.28 -1.17
C ALA A 501 48.14 -9.99 -1.36
N PRO A 502 48.78 -9.93 -2.55
CA PRO A 502 50.06 -10.61 -2.76
C PRO A 502 51.14 -10.05 -1.82
N PRO A 503 52.01 -10.90 -1.24
CA PRO A 503 52.98 -10.49 -0.25
C PRO A 503 53.89 -9.39 -0.79
N ALA A 504 54.04 -8.31 -0.02
CA ALA A 504 54.78 -7.12 -0.45
C ALA A 504 56.23 -7.48 -0.82
N PRO A 505 56.78 -6.97 -1.94
CA PRO A 505 58.10 -7.37 -2.42
C PRO A 505 59.18 -7.05 -1.39
N PHE A 506 60.03 -8.05 -1.13
CA PHE A 506 61.04 -8.04 -0.09
C PHE A 506 62.01 -6.85 -0.28
N ARG A 507 61.92 -5.85 0.60
CA ARG A 507 62.83 -4.69 0.58
C ARG A 507 64.25 -5.15 0.97
N ALA A 508 65.11 -5.31 -0.03
CA ALA A 508 66.53 -5.56 0.19
C ALA A 508 67.14 -4.51 1.13
N ARG A 509 67.89 -4.97 2.15
CA ARG A 509 68.69 -4.07 3.00
C ARG A 509 69.70 -3.34 2.12
N ARG A 510 69.73 -2.00 2.19
CA ARG A 510 70.91 -1.25 1.75
C ARG A 510 72.08 -1.58 2.67
N PRO A 511 73.31 -1.77 2.14
CA PRO A 511 74.49 -1.92 2.98
C PRO A 511 74.75 -0.61 3.76
N GLN A 512 75.24 -0.75 4.99
CA GLN A 512 75.69 0.37 5.82
C GLN A 512 77.22 0.51 5.71
N GLY A 513 77.70 1.75 5.63
CA GLY A 513 79.09 2.09 5.95
C GLY A 513 80.14 1.76 4.89
N ALA A 514 80.58 2.79 4.16
CA ALA A 514 81.97 2.91 3.74
C ALA A 514 82.49 4.23 4.33
N VAL A 515 83.42 4.14 5.28
CA VAL A 515 84.02 5.31 5.96
C VAL A 515 85.20 5.79 5.12
N ALA A 516 85.21 7.07 4.74
CA ALA A 516 86.35 7.67 4.09
C ALA A 516 87.43 8.09 5.11
N ARG A 517 88.66 7.59 4.95
CA ARG A 517 89.89 8.27 5.39
C ARG A 517 91.17 7.57 4.89
N ARG A 518 91.98 8.35 4.16
CA ARG A 518 93.32 8.07 3.62
C ARG A 518 93.35 7.00 2.52
#